data_AF-A0A503WV01-F1
#
_entry.id   AF-A0A503WV01-F1
#
_cell.length_a   1.000
_cell.length_b   1.000
_cell.length_c   1.000
_cell.angle_alpha   90.00
_cell.angle_beta   90.00
_cell.angle_gamma   90.00
#
_symmetry.space_group_name_H-M   'P 1'
#
loop_
_entity.id
_entity.type
_entity.pdbx_description
1 polymer ?
#
loop_
_entity_poly.entity_id
_entity_poly.type
_entity_poly.pdbx_seq_one_letter_code
_entity_poly.pdbx_strand_id
1 'polypeptide(L)'
;MTATLRNPRGRPKADPFDIQNRRQVYIRLKARLSMTSRQVAELVGLSSETTRMYPGHGREGVAPTQATLDRMRQELIRRARAAVAEAEARYALEMDLAAAERRLGIGQESEAA
;
A
#
# COMPACT_ATOMS: atom_id res chain seq x y z
N MET A 1 4.00 -4.31 -37.50
CA MET A 1 5.43 -3.99 -37.29
C MET A 1 5.49 -2.71 -36.44
N THR A 2 5.66 -2.83 -35.12
CA THR A 2 5.62 -1.68 -34.20
C THR A 2 7.01 -1.06 -34.09
N ALA A 3 7.21 0.08 -34.74
CA ALA A 3 8.46 0.83 -34.69
C ALA A 3 8.73 1.33 -33.25
N THR A 4 9.77 0.83 -32.61
CA THR A 4 10.19 1.28 -31.28
C THR A 4 10.91 2.63 -31.41
N LEU A 5 10.28 3.71 -30.95
CA LEU A 5 10.89 5.05 -30.90
C LEU A 5 12.17 5.01 -30.03
N ARG A 6 13.35 5.09 -30.66
CA ARG A 6 14.65 5.21 -29.97
C ARG A 6 14.96 6.67 -29.64
N ASN A 7 15.51 6.91 -28.45
CA ASN A 7 16.05 8.21 -28.04
C ASN A 7 17.47 8.42 -28.65
N PRO A 8 18.08 9.63 -28.67
CA PRO A 8 19.39 9.85 -29.31
C PRO A 8 20.56 9.15 -28.58
N ARG A 9 20.28 8.49 -27.45
CA ARG A 9 21.20 7.62 -26.71
C ARG A 9 20.97 6.12 -26.97
N GLY A 10 20.20 5.76 -28.01
CA GLY A 10 19.95 4.37 -28.42
C GLY A 10 19.05 3.54 -27.49
N ARG A 11 18.59 4.10 -26.37
CA ARG A 11 17.66 3.43 -25.44
C ARG A 11 16.21 3.53 -25.95
N PRO A 12 15.40 2.47 -25.79
CA PRO A 12 13.97 2.55 -26.08
C PRO A 12 13.34 3.64 -25.20
N LYS A 13 12.61 4.57 -25.83
CA LYS A 13 11.78 5.53 -25.10
C LYS A 13 10.68 4.72 -24.41
N ALA A 14 10.47 4.93 -23.11
CA ALA A 14 9.36 4.29 -22.41
C ALA A 14 8.04 4.71 -23.10
N ASP A 15 7.18 3.73 -23.36
CA ASP A 15 5.88 3.94 -23.98
C ASP A 15 5.08 4.96 -23.15
N PRO A 16 4.57 6.07 -23.75
CA PRO A 16 3.70 7.01 -23.05
C PRO A 16 2.54 6.34 -22.29
N PHE A 17 2.01 5.23 -22.82
CA PHE A 17 0.98 4.44 -22.16
C PHE A 17 1.49 3.79 -20.86
N ASP A 18 2.70 3.22 -20.87
CA ASP A 18 3.33 2.64 -19.68
C ASP A 18 3.59 3.71 -18.60
N ILE A 19 4.11 4.87 -19.00
CA ILE A 19 4.34 6.01 -18.09
C ILE A 19 3.02 6.39 -17.39
N GLN A 20 1.94 6.51 -18.16
CA GLN A 20 0.63 6.87 -17.62
C GLN A 20 0.06 5.77 -16.71
N ASN A 21 0.22 4.49 -17.10
CA ASN A 21 -0.21 3.36 -16.28
C ASN A 21 0.52 3.34 -14.93
N ARG A 22 1.85 3.49 -14.92
CA ARG A 22 2.64 3.52 -13.68
C ARG A 22 2.24 4.66 -12.74
N ARG A 23 1.86 5.82 -13.29
CA ARG A 23 1.31 6.95 -12.50
C ARG A 23 -0.03 6.59 -11.86
N GLN A 24 -0.95 6.01 -12.63
CA GLN A 24 -2.25 5.60 -12.09
C GLN A 24 -2.10 4.55 -10.98
N VAL A 25 -1.24 3.56 -11.19
CA VAL A 25 -0.94 2.54 -10.18
C VAL A 25 -0.39 3.19 -8.91
N TYR A 26 0.55 4.13 -9.03
CA TYR A 26 1.09 4.85 -7.89
C TYR A 26 0.02 5.62 -7.11
N ILE A 27 -0.87 6.34 -7.79
CA ILE A 27 -1.97 7.08 -7.16
C ILE A 27 -2.85 6.13 -6.36
N ARG A 28 -3.24 4.99 -6.95
CA ARG A 28 -4.06 3.97 -6.28
C ARG A 28 -3.36 3.37 -5.06
N LEU A 29 -2.08 3.01 -5.20
CA LEU A 29 -1.30 2.44 -4.09
C LEU A 29 -1.12 3.44 -2.95
N LYS A 30 -0.81 4.70 -3.26
CA LYS A 30 -0.66 5.76 -2.26
C LYS A 30 -1.97 5.97 -1.49
N ALA A 31 -3.11 6.01 -2.19
CA ALA A 31 -4.42 6.12 -1.57
C ALA A 31 -4.73 4.92 -0.68
N ARG A 32 -4.44 3.69 -1.13
CA ARG A 32 -4.72 2.47 -0.35
C ARG A 32 -3.83 2.33 0.89
N LEU A 33 -2.60 2.83 0.82
CA LEU A 33 -1.66 2.86 1.93
C LEU A 33 -1.90 4.02 2.91
N SER A 34 -2.74 5.00 2.54
CA SER A 34 -2.97 6.24 3.28
C SER A 34 -1.68 6.95 3.70
N MET A 35 -0.65 6.90 2.84
CA MET A 35 0.68 7.45 3.13
C MET A 35 0.85 8.87 2.58
N THR A 36 1.52 9.71 3.37
CA THR A 36 2.05 11.00 2.90
C THR A 36 3.18 10.78 1.90
N SER A 37 3.48 11.80 1.08
CA SER A 37 4.60 11.70 0.12
C SER A 37 5.95 11.44 0.82
N ARG A 38 6.11 11.93 2.07
CA ARG A 38 7.29 11.67 2.90
C ARG A 38 7.39 10.19 3.31
N GLN A 39 6.31 9.61 3.81
CA GLN A 39 6.30 8.19 4.18
C GLN A 39 6.54 7.28 2.97
N VAL A 40 5.98 7.64 1.81
CA VAL A 40 6.28 6.91 0.56
C VAL A 40 7.76 7.03 0.20
N ALA A 41 8.35 8.21 0.37
CA ALA A 41 9.77 8.46 0.09
C ALA A 41 10.69 7.61 0.98
N GLU A 42 10.38 7.57 2.29
CA GLU A 42 11.06 6.70 3.26
C GLU A 42 10.92 5.21 2.89
N LEU A 43 9.71 4.76 2.55
CA LEU A 43 9.44 3.37 2.16
C LEU A 43 10.27 2.93 0.94
N VAL A 44 10.37 3.80 -0.07
CA VAL A 44 10.97 3.44 -1.36
C VAL A 44 12.42 3.90 -1.49
N GLY A 45 12.97 4.57 -0.49
CA GLY A 45 14.35 5.06 -0.46
C GLY A 45 14.61 6.19 -1.46
N LEU A 46 13.65 7.11 -1.63
CA LEU A 46 13.74 8.26 -2.54
C LEU A 46 13.60 9.58 -1.78
N SER A 47 13.84 10.71 -2.45
CA SER A 47 13.53 12.02 -1.87
C SER A 47 12.02 12.30 -1.87
N SER A 48 11.54 13.05 -0.88
CA SER A 48 10.14 13.49 -0.79
C SER A 48 9.72 14.38 -1.95
N GLU A 49 10.66 15.13 -2.53
CA GLU A 49 10.45 15.91 -3.74
C GLU A 49 10.18 14.99 -4.95
N THR A 50 10.98 13.93 -5.10
CA THR A 50 10.79 12.94 -6.18
C THR A 50 9.42 12.29 -6.10
N THR A 51 8.98 11.87 -4.91
CA THR A 51 7.67 11.25 -4.74
C THR A 51 6.52 12.24 -4.92
N ARG A 52 6.72 13.53 -4.61
CA ARG A 52 5.75 14.60 -4.86
C ARG A 52 5.56 14.87 -6.35
N MET A 53 6.55 14.59 -7.19
CA MET A 53 6.45 14.80 -8.64
C MET A 53 5.69 13.67 -9.38
N TYR A 54 5.56 12.48 -8.79
CA TYR A 54 4.91 11.33 -9.44
C TYR A 54 3.43 11.51 -9.83
N PRO A 55 2.59 12.21 -9.05
CA PRO A 55 1.22 12.53 -9.47
C PRO A 55 1.17 13.56 -10.61
N GLY A 56 2.28 14.22 -10.95
CA GLY A 56 2.32 15.35 -11.87
C GLY A 56 1.81 15.00 -13.27
N HIS A 57 0.55 15.34 -13.54
CA HIS A 57 0.00 15.37 -14.89
C HIS A 57 0.77 16.44 -15.69
N GLY A 58 1.50 16.03 -16.74
CA GLY A 58 2.11 16.96 -17.70
C GLY A 58 3.64 17.07 -17.70
N ARG A 59 4.38 16.59 -16.68
CA ARG A 59 5.85 16.48 -16.80
C ARG A 59 6.21 15.21 -17.58
N GLU A 60 6.45 15.31 -18.88
CA GLU A 60 6.86 14.16 -19.69
C GLU A 60 8.08 13.46 -19.05
N GLY A 61 8.02 12.12 -18.94
CA GLY A 61 9.13 11.31 -18.44
C GLY A 61 9.25 11.11 -16.93
N VAL A 62 8.47 11.82 -16.10
CA VAL A 62 8.49 11.61 -14.64
C VAL A 62 7.42 10.59 -14.24
N ALA A 63 7.81 9.32 -14.07
CA ALA A 63 6.94 8.25 -13.58
C ALA A 63 7.67 7.39 -12.53
N PRO A 64 6.94 6.82 -11.55
CA PRO A 64 7.48 5.83 -10.63
C PRO A 64 8.12 4.67 -11.40
N THR A 65 9.24 4.16 -10.90
CA THR A 65 9.83 2.92 -11.45
C THR A 65 8.98 1.72 -11.06
N GLN A 66 9.10 0.61 -11.81
CA GLN A 66 8.43 -0.63 -11.44
C GLN A 66 8.85 -1.09 -10.03
N ALA A 67 10.14 -1.00 -9.69
CA ALA A 67 10.65 -1.31 -8.36
C ALA A 67 10.01 -0.47 -7.24
N THR A 68 9.76 0.82 -7.49
CA THR A 68 9.02 1.69 -6.57
C THR A 68 7.61 1.16 -6.33
N LEU A 69 6.90 0.79 -7.40
CA LEU A 69 5.54 0.25 -7.29
C LEU A 69 5.51 -1.10 -6.57
N ASP A 70 6.48 -1.97 -6.83
CA ASP A 70 6.58 -3.29 -6.19
C ASP A 70 6.82 -3.18 -4.69
N ARG A 71 7.68 -2.26 -4.24
CA ARG A 71 7.86 -1.97 -2.81
C ARG A 71 6.56 -1.48 -2.16
N MET A 72 5.81 -0.61 -2.82
CA MET A 72 4.52 -0.15 -2.31
C MET A 72 3.49 -1.30 -2.22
N ARG A 73 3.47 -2.23 -3.18
CA ARG A 73 2.62 -3.42 -3.13
C ARG A 73 3.00 -4.34 -1.98
N GLN A 74 4.29 -4.59 -1.78
CA GLN A 74 4.80 -5.40 -0.68
C GLN A 74 4.40 -4.83 0.68
N GLU A 75 4.50 -3.51 0.85
CA GLU A 75 4.07 -2.84 2.08
C GLU A 75 2.56 -2.99 2.31
N LEU A 76 1.74 -2.89 1.26
CA LEU A 76 0.30 -3.10 1.37
C LEU A 76 -0.02 -4.53 1.83
N ILE A 77 0.66 -5.53 1.27
CA ILE A 77 0.51 -6.94 1.66
C ILE A 77 0.94 -7.14 3.12
N ARG A 78 2.09 -6.56 3.52
CA ARG A 78 2.60 -6.64 4.90
C ARG A 78 1.59 -6.10 5.90
N ARG A 79 1.00 -4.93 5.63
CA ARG A 79 -0.04 -4.32 6.49
C ARG A 79 -1.32 -5.16 6.54
N ALA A 80 -1.76 -5.69 5.40
CA ALA A 80 -2.94 -6.55 5.36
C ALA A 80 -2.74 -7.81 6.23
N ARG A 81 -1.57 -8.44 6.15
CA ARG A 81 -1.23 -9.60 7.00
C ARG A 81 -1.19 -9.24 8.48
N ALA A 82 -0.61 -8.09 8.83
CA ALA A 82 -0.56 -7.62 10.22
C ALA A 82 -1.97 -7.39 10.79
N ALA A 83 -2.88 -6.80 10.00
CA ALA A 83 -4.26 -6.58 10.43
C ALA A 83 -5.03 -7.88 10.67
N VAL A 84 -4.83 -8.90 9.83
CA VAL A 84 -5.43 -10.23 10.04
C VAL A 84 -4.90 -10.87 11.32
N ALA A 85 -3.58 -10.84 11.53
CA ALA A 85 -2.98 -11.40 12.75
C ALA A 85 -3.46 -10.68 14.03
N GLU A 86 -3.65 -9.36 13.98
CA GLU A 86 -4.23 -8.59 15.10
C GLU A 86 -5.68 -9.02 15.38
N ALA A 87 -6.49 -9.22 14.34
CA ALA A 87 -7.87 -9.67 14.49
C ALA A 87 -7.95 -11.09 15.08
N GLU A 88 -7.09 -12.00 14.63
CA GLU A 88 -6.99 -13.36 15.18
C GLU A 88 -6.58 -13.34 16.66
N ALA A 89 -5.60 -12.52 17.02
CA ALA A 89 -5.17 -12.35 18.41
C ALA A 89 -6.28 -11.76 19.30
N ARG A 90 -7.02 -10.77 18.80
CA ARG A 90 -8.17 -10.19 19.52
C ARG A 90 -9.26 -11.24 19.76
N TYR A 91 -9.59 -12.02 18.74
CA TYR A 91 -10.58 -13.09 18.87
C TYR A 91 -10.17 -14.16 19.90
N ALA A 92 -8.90 -14.55 19.92
CA ALA A 92 -8.39 -15.48 20.93
C ALA A 92 -8.54 -14.92 22.35
N LEU A 93 -8.20 -13.65 22.57
CA LEU A 93 -8.38 -12.97 23.86
C LEU A 93 -9.85 -12.89 24.27
N GLU A 94 -10.76 -12.62 23.34
CA GLU A 94 -12.21 -12.58 23.61
C GLU A 94 -12.75 -13.97 24.04
N MET A 95 -12.25 -15.05 23.41
CA MET A 95 -12.61 -16.41 23.81
C MET A 95 -12.07 -16.78 25.20
N ASP A 96 -10.83 -16.39 25.50
CA ASP A 96 -10.23 -16.61 26.82
C ASP A 96 -10.96 -15.82 27.91
N LEU A 97 -11.35 -14.57 27.61
CA LEU A 97 -12.13 -13.72 28.51
C LEU A 97 -13.50 -14.34 28.80
N ALA A 98 -14.25 -14.74 27.76
CA ALA A 98 -15.55 -15.39 27.93
C ALA A 98 -15.46 -16.74 28.68
N ALA A 99 -14.34 -17.45 28.57
CA ALA A 99 -14.09 -18.65 29.37
C ALA A 99 -13.81 -18.30 30.84
N ALA A 100 -13.05 -17.24 31.11
CA ALA A 100 -12.76 -16.76 32.46
C ALA A 100 -14.01 -16.22 33.16
N GLU A 101 -14.81 -15.41 32.47
CA GLU A 101 -16.10 -14.88 32.95
C GLU A 101 -17.05 -15.99 33.37
N ARG A 102 -17.19 -17.03 32.53
CA ARG A 102 -17.97 -18.25 32.87
C ARG A 102 -17.43 -18.97 34.10
N ARG A 103 -16.10 -19.09 34.27
CA ARG A 103 -15.51 -19.70 35.47
C ARG A 103 -15.76 -18.88 36.74
N LEU A 104 -15.82 -17.56 36.61
CA LEU A 104 -16.02 -16.63 37.72
C LEU A 104 -17.52 -16.37 38.01
N GLY A 105 -18.43 -16.92 37.22
CA GLY A 105 -19.87 -16.70 37.36
C GLY A 105 -20.31 -15.27 36.99
N ILE A 106 -19.44 -14.50 36.34
CA ILE A 106 -19.72 -13.13 35.89
C ILE A 106 -20.31 -13.25 34.48
N GLY A 107 -21.59 -12.92 34.30
CA GLY A 107 -22.24 -12.92 32.97
C GLY A 107 -23.61 -13.61 32.86
N GLN A 108 -24.23 -14.02 33.97
CA GLN A 108 -25.58 -14.62 33.99
C GLN A 108 -26.69 -13.67 34.49
N GLU A 109 -26.40 -12.43 34.86
CA GLU A 109 -27.39 -11.56 35.54
C GLU A 109 -28.20 -10.64 34.62
N SER A 110 -28.00 -10.65 33.30
CA SER A 110 -28.63 -9.64 32.41
C SER A 110 -29.85 -10.10 31.60
N GLU A 111 -30.32 -11.35 31.73
CA GLU A 111 -31.42 -11.88 30.89
C GLU A 111 -32.67 -12.31 31.68
N ALA A 112 -32.83 -11.81 32.91
CA ALA A 112 -34.04 -12.03 33.73
C ALA A 112 -34.57 -10.71 34.31
N ALA A 113 -35.07 -9.81 33.45
CA ALA A 113 -35.97 -8.72 33.84
C ALA A 113 -36.84 -8.29 32.65
#